data_AF-A0A6M1RFV3-F1
#
_entry.id   AF-A0A6M1RFV3-F1
#
_cell.length_a   1.000
_cell.length_b   1.000
_cell.length_c   1.000
_cell.angle_alpha   90.00
_cell.angle_beta   90.00
_cell.angle_gamma   90.00
#
_symmetry.space_group_name_H-M   'P 1'
#
loop_
_entity.id
_entity.type
_entity.pdbx_description
1 polymer ?
#
loop_
_entity_poly.entity_id
_entity_poly.type
_entity_poly.pdbx_seq_one_letter_code
_entity_poly.pdbx_strand_id
1 'polypeptide(L)'
;MGEEIVVNHGAMGSIVDVLLKGVREMDGALDELERYILNLQENFTGEAANAYNQAQAKWNGTIRELGAALDRSSRFVNESQARMHDADMRGAGGFGG
;
A
#
# COMPACT_ATOMS: atom_id res chain seq x y z
N MET A 1 23.60 19.32 5.70
CA MET A 1 22.56 18.80 4.78
C MET A 1 21.93 17.48 5.31
N GLY A 2 21.89 17.22 6.62
CA GLY A 2 21.34 15.96 7.16
C GLY A 2 19.86 16.03 7.59
N GLU A 3 19.38 17.21 7.98
CA GLU A 3 18.05 17.36 8.58
C GLU A 3 16.90 17.18 7.58
N GLU A 4 17.08 17.66 6.34
CA GLU A 4 16.07 17.56 5.28
C GLU A 4 15.85 16.10 4.82
N ILE A 5 16.90 15.28 4.85
CA ILE A 5 16.82 13.88 4.43
C ILE A 5 16.11 13.04 5.49
N VAL A 6 16.43 13.23 6.78
CA VAL A 6 15.77 12.49 7.87
C VAL A 6 14.26 12.80 7.96
N VAL A 7 13.88 14.06 7.80
CA VAL A 7 12.46 14.49 7.81
C VAL A 7 11.69 13.88 6.62
N ASN A 8 12.30 13.83 5.44
CA ASN A 8 11.68 13.25 4.24
C ASN A 8 11.45 11.73 4.39
N HIS A 9 12.37 11.02 5.05
CA HIS A 9 12.24 9.58 5.31
C HIS A 9 11.15 9.23 6.33
N GLY A 10 11.02 9.98 7.43
CA GLY A 10 9.95 9.79 8.41
C GLY A 10 8.57 10.03 7.79
N ALA A 11 8.45 11.04 6.92
CA ALA A 11 7.23 11.31 6.16
C ALA A 11 6.89 10.18 5.18
N MET A 12 7.89 9.60 4.49
CA MET A 12 7.66 8.47 3.58
C MET A 12 7.18 7.20 4.29
N GLY A 13 7.78 6.84 5.44
CA GLY A 13 7.29 5.72 6.26
C GLY A 13 5.83 5.90 6.69
N SER A 14 5.48 7.11 7.15
CA SER A 14 4.11 7.44 7.53
C SER A 14 3.12 7.36 6.36
N ILE A 15 3.53 7.72 5.14
CA ILE A 15 2.67 7.61 3.95
C ILE A 15 2.40 6.15 3.58
N VAL A 16 3.41 5.29 3.67
CA VAL A 16 3.25 3.84 3.42
C VAL A 16 2.25 3.23 4.40
N ASP A 17 2.34 3.56 5.68
CA ASP A 17 1.41 3.07 6.70
C ASP A 17 -0.03 3.54 6.46
N VAL A 18 -0.21 4.81 6.08
CA VAL A 18 -1.52 5.37 5.71
C VAL A 18 -2.10 4.64 4.50
N LEU A 19 -1.28 4.36 3.49
CA LEU A 19 -1.72 3.65 2.29
C LEU A 19 -2.06 2.19 2.60
N LEU A 20 -1.28 1.49 3.42
CA LEU A 20 -1.59 0.13 3.88
C LEU A 20 -2.87 0.08 4.72
N LYS A 21 -3.13 1.12 5.51
CA LYS A 21 -4.40 1.26 6.24
C LYS A 21 -5.56 1.46 5.26
N GLY A 22 -5.42 2.34 4.26
CA GLY A 22 -6.44 2.56 3.23
C GLY A 22 -6.76 1.30 2.42
N VAL A 23 -5.75 0.48 2.08
CA VAL A 23 -5.94 -0.82 1.42
C VAL A 23 -6.81 -1.76 2.27
N ARG A 24 -6.53 -1.86 3.57
CA ARG A 24 -7.31 -2.70 4.50
C ARG A 24 -8.73 -2.21 4.70
N GLU A 25 -8.93 -0.90 4.73
CA GLU A 25 -10.27 -0.30 4.81
C GLU A 25 -11.08 -0.58 3.53
N MET A 26 -10.43 -0.52 2.35
CA MET A 26 -11.08 -0.90 1.09
C MET A 26 -11.47 -2.38 1.09
N ASP A 27 -10.60 -3.27 1.56
CA ASP A 27 -10.88 -4.71 1.66
C ASP A 27 -12.11 -4.97 2.55
N GLY A 28 -12.17 -4.34 3.73
CA GLY A 28 -13.30 -4.47 4.65
C GLY A 28 -14.63 -3.91 4.08
N ALA A 29 -14.59 -2.80 3.34
CA ALA A 29 -15.76 -2.25 2.69
C ALA A 29 -16.31 -3.18 1.59
N LEU A 30 -15.42 -3.92 0.91
CA LEU A 30 -15.80 -4.88 -0.13
C LEU A 30 -16.40 -6.16 0.46
N ASP A 31 -15.87 -6.64 1.59
CA ASP A 31 -16.48 -7.73 2.36
C ASP A 31 -17.88 -7.36 2.87
N GLU A 32 -18.10 -6.10 3.25
CA GLU A 32 -19.42 -5.60 3.62
C GLU A 32 -20.37 -5.55 2.42
N LEU A 33 -19.89 -5.05 1.28
CA LEU A 33 -20.65 -5.02 0.03
C LEU A 33 -21.05 -6.44 -0.42
N GLU A 34 -20.13 -7.41 -0.36
CA GLU A 34 -20.39 -8.80 -0.71
C GLU A 34 -21.46 -9.42 0.20
N ARG A 35 -21.40 -9.18 1.51
CA ARG A 35 -22.46 -9.61 2.44
C ARG A 35 -23.82 -9.00 2.11
N TYR A 36 -23.85 -7.73 1.74
CA TYR A 36 -25.10 -7.05 1.36
C TYR A 36 -25.69 -7.65 0.09
N ILE A 37 -24.85 -7.99 -0.88
CA ILE A 37 -25.27 -8.57 -2.16
C ILE A 37 -25.71 -10.03 -2.01
N LEU A 38 -25.03 -10.83 -1.18
CA LEU A 38 -25.46 -12.18 -0.84
C LEU A 38 -26.85 -12.20 -0.20
N ASN A 39 -27.18 -11.19 0.61
CA ASN A 39 -28.53 -11.06 1.19
C ASN A 39 -29.59 -10.69 0.14
N LEU A 40 -29.20 -9.90 -0.87
CA LEU A 40 -30.08 -9.51 -1.98
C LEU A 40 -30.11 -10.53 -3.13
N GLN A 41 -29.34 -11.61 -3.04
CA GLN A 41 -29.12 -12.58 -4.12
C GLN A 41 -30.40 -13.29 -4.55
N GLU A 42 -31.40 -13.43 -3.65
CA GLU A 42 -32.74 -13.92 -4.01
C GLU A 42 -33.44 -13.05 -5.07
N ASN A 43 -33.04 -11.78 -5.23
CA ASN A 43 -33.62 -10.84 -6.19
C ASN A 43 -32.64 -10.41 -7.32
N PHE A 44 -31.36 -10.82 -7.26
CA PHE A 44 -30.31 -10.45 -8.22
C PHE A 44 -30.12 -11.56 -9.28
N THR A 45 -30.97 -11.62 -10.30
CA THR A 45 -30.81 -12.59 -11.39
C THR A 45 -30.30 -11.96 -12.69
N GLY A 46 -29.47 -12.68 -13.43
CA GLY A 46 -29.06 -12.32 -14.79
C GLY A 46 -27.96 -11.26 -14.85
N GLU A 47 -28.29 -10.08 -15.40
CA GLU A 47 -27.33 -9.01 -15.71
C GLU A 47 -26.69 -8.40 -14.46
N ALA A 48 -27.44 -8.30 -13.37
CA ALA A 48 -26.97 -7.74 -12.11
C ALA A 48 -25.91 -8.63 -11.44
N ALA A 49 -26.04 -9.96 -11.53
CA ALA A 49 -25.03 -10.90 -11.05
C ALA A 49 -23.74 -10.83 -11.89
N ASN A 50 -23.85 -10.66 -13.21
CA ASN A 50 -22.70 -10.49 -14.09
C ASN A 50 -21.96 -9.16 -13.84
N ALA A 51 -22.71 -8.07 -13.66
CA ALA A 51 -22.14 -6.76 -13.33
C ALA A 51 -21.40 -6.80 -11.97
N TYR A 52 -21.98 -7.48 -10.98
CA TYR A 52 -21.32 -7.72 -9.70
C TYR A 52 -20.02 -8.50 -9.85
N ASN A 53 -20.03 -9.66 -10.51
CA ASN A 53 -18.83 -10.49 -10.68
C ASN A 53 -17.70 -9.73 -11.41
N GLN A 54 -18.05 -8.88 -12.40
CA GLN A 54 -17.07 -8.03 -13.08
C GLN A 54 -16.50 -6.95 -12.17
N ALA A 55 -17.36 -6.27 -11.41
CA ALA A 55 -16.92 -5.29 -10.43
C ALA A 55 -16.01 -5.97 -9.39
N GLN A 56 -16.39 -7.18 -8.93
CA GLN A 56 -15.65 -7.97 -7.96
C GLN A 56 -14.26 -8.33 -8.42
N ALA A 57 -14.15 -8.86 -9.63
CA ALA A 57 -12.87 -9.14 -10.24
C ALA A 57 -12.00 -7.88 -10.38
N LYS A 58 -12.61 -6.75 -10.77
CA LYS A 58 -11.91 -5.49 -10.98
C LYS A 58 -11.33 -4.93 -9.68
N TRP A 59 -12.13 -4.78 -8.63
CA TRP A 59 -11.63 -4.21 -7.38
C TRP A 59 -10.61 -5.12 -6.71
N ASN A 60 -10.80 -6.45 -6.78
CA ASN A 60 -9.85 -7.42 -6.24
C ASN A 60 -8.51 -7.33 -6.96
N GLY A 61 -8.53 -7.13 -8.29
CA GLY A 61 -7.33 -6.87 -9.08
C GLY A 61 -6.61 -5.59 -8.64
N THR A 62 -7.36 -4.48 -8.55
CA THR A 62 -6.80 -3.18 -8.17
C THR A 62 -6.20 -3.17 -6.76
N ILE A 63 -6.84 -3.82 -5.78
CA ILE A 63 -6.30 -3.93 -4.41
C ILE A 63 -5.00 -4.73 -4.39
N ARG A 64 -4.92 -5.83 -5.13
CA ARG A 64 -3.69 -6.63 -5.24
C ARG A 64 -2.56 -5.82 -5.87
N GLU A 65 -2.85 -5.08 -6.94
CA GLU A 65 -1.87 -4.20 -7.58
C GLU A 65 -1.41 -3.09 -6.64
N LEU A 66 -2.34 -2.46 -5.91
CA LEU A 66 -2.03 -1.42 -4.94
C LEU A 66 -1.15 -1.97 -3.81
N GLY A 67 -1.50 -3.12 -3.24
CA GLY A 67 -0.68 -3.81 -2.23
C GLY A 67 0.72 -4.14 -2.73
N ALA A 68 0.84 -4.65 -3.96
CA ALA A 68 2.14 -4.95 -4.58
C ALA A 68 2.99 -3.69 -4.83
N ALA A 69 2.36 -2.59 -5.23
CA ALA A 69 3.04 -1.31 -5.40
C ALA A 69 3.55 -0.76 -4.07
N LEU A 70 2.74 -0.85 -3.00
CA LEU A 70 3.12 -0.40 -1.67
C LEU A 70 4.24 -1.23 -1.06
N ASP A 71 4.20 -2.56 -1.20
CA ASP A 71 5.27 -3.45 -0.76
C ASP A 71 6.60 -3.10 -1.49
N ARG A 72 6.53 -2.84 -2.80
CA ARG A 72 7.69 -2.43 -3.59
C ARG A 72 8.25 -1.08 -3.14
N SER A 73 7.40 -0.10 -2.88
CA SER A 73 7.79 1.22 -2.34
C SER A 73 8.40 1.10 -0.94
N SER A 74 7.81 0.28 -0.06
CA SER A 74 8.35 0.02 1.29
C SER A 74 9.76 -0.58 1.24
N ARG A 75 9.98 -1.57 0.37
CA ARG A 75 11.31 -2.16 0.15
C ARG A 75 12.31 -1.13 -0.36
N PHE A 76 11.91 -0.29 -1.32
CA PHE A 76 12.77 0.77 -1.85
C PHE A 76 13.18 1.79 -0.77
N VAL A 77 12.24 2.21 0.08
CA VAL A 77 12.52 3.13 1.19
C VAL A 77 13.46 2.49 2.22
N ASN A 78 13.25 1.22 2.58
CA ASN A 78 14.14 0.49 3.49
C ASN A 78 15.54 0.27 2.90
N GLU A 79 15.65 -0.06 1.62
CA GLU A 79 16.93 -0.23 0.94
C GLU A 79 17.69 1.10 0.86
N SER A 80 16.98 2.19 0.58
CA SER A 80 17.55 3.54 0.58
C SER A 80 18.09 3.94 1.96
N GLN A 81 17.37 3.59 3.04
CA GLN A 81 17.83 3.79 4.42
C GLN A 81 19.12 3.01 4.71
N ALA A 82 19.18 1.73 4.34
CA ALA A 82 20.36 0.89 4.59
C ALA A 82 21.60 1.44 3.85
N ARG A 83 21.44 1.82 2.58
CA ARG A 83 22.53 2.41 1.77
C ARG A 83 23.03 3.73 2.33
N MET A 84 22.13 4.55 2.89
CA MET A 84 22.48 5.87 3.42
C MET A 84 23.18 5.77 4.78
N HIS A 85 22.72 4.89 5.68
CA HIS A 85 23.41 4.61 6.94
C HIS A 85 24.84 4.10 6.69
N ASP A 86 25.00 3.23 5.69
CA ASP A 86 26.32 2.77 5.22
C ASP A 86 27.19 3.89 4.66
N ALA A 87 26.60 4.84 3.93
CA ALA A 87 27.30 5.99 3.37
C ALA A 87 27.70 7.00 4.47
N ASP A 88 26.84 7.25 5.44
CA ASP A 88 27.13 8.11 6.60
C ASP A 88 28.24 7.52 7.48
N MET A 89 28.21 6.21 7.76
CA MET A 89 29.30 5.54 8.48
C MET A 89 30.65 5.65 7.74
N ARG A 90 30.63 5.49 6.41
CA ARG A 90 31.84 5.62 5.58
C ARG A 90 32.32 7.07 5.47
N GLY A 91 31.41 8.03 5.36
CA GLY A 91 31.70 9.46 5.31
C GLY A 91 32.24 9.99 6.63
N ALA A 92 31.65 9.58 7.76
CA ALA A 92 32.12 9.94 9.10
C ALA A 92 33.54 9.43 9.39
N GLY A 93 33.95 8.29 8.81
CA GLY A 93 35.32 7.80 8.87
C GLY A 93 36.32 8.57 7.99
N GLY A 94 35.85 9.35 7.01
CA GLY A 94 36.69 10.06 6.04
C GLY A 94 36.98 11.53 6.36
N PHE A 95 36.20 12.17 7.23
CA PHE A 95 36.40 13.58 7.63
C PHE A 95 37.20 13.76 8.93
N GLY A 96 37.71 12.67 9.53
CA GLY A 96 38.51 12.68 10.76
C GLY A 96 40.02 12.54 10.58
N GLY A 97 40.55 12.71 9.35
CA GLY A 97 41.98 12.61 9.02
C GLY A 97 42.56 13.92 8.50
#